data_AF-A0A9P5JM40-F1
#
_entry.id   AF-A0A9P5JM40-F1
#
_cell.length_a   1.000
_cell.length_b   1.000
_cell.length_c   1.000
_cell.angle_alpha   90.00
_cell.angle_beta   90.00
_cell.angle_gamma   90.00
#
_symmetry.space_group_name_H-M   'P 1'
#
loop_
_entity.id
_entity.type
_entity.pdbx_description
1 polymer ?
#
loop_
_entity_poly.entity_id
_entity_poly.type
_entity_poly.pdbx_seq_one_letter_code
_entity_poly.pdbx_strand_id
1 'polypeptide(L)'
;MSDCAIPSNPDVSGVGIRVGIYITSFLVALVPNLDNPHYGFSKLRTALLQAAGLNGFALLITAVIQTAQHQLDLYHAVIIMHQLSFLGITTISAGDYRASGIRVAFYFITMWALGALFVAWWLYVWITAPTFGASNFSNPSCSNHSIKYVLMFVNVRPTAAWLRWLAVAAGSIVALVTLFVPVMVWAFIVEERQESADLEGAMGITGGGNKHITFANAALSEPGPSSGSVIWRVLFAIYGTVMLELTVRRNDVGPGEGAWGFGQIVAVIIAVGGLNEVLQFFLGEEWRFESPEDEELLGMC
;
A
#
# COMPACT_ATOMS: atom_id res chain seq x y z
N MET A 1 21.55 -7.67 -35.74
CA MET A 1 20.46 -8.35 -35.00
C MET A 1 19.75 -7.24 -34.24
N SER A 2 18.47 -6.98 -34.51
CA SER A 2 17.71 -5.98 -33.75
C SER A 2 17.48 -6.51 -32.35
N ASP A 3 18.11 -5.89 -31.36
CA ASP A 3 17.98 -6.27 -29.96
C ASP A 3 16.52 -6.20 -29.51
N CYS A 4 16.14 -7.16 -28.67
CA CYS A 4 14.78 -7.29 -28.16
C CYS A 4 14.55 -6.31 -27.02
N ALA A 5 14.16 -5.08 -27.36
CA ALA A 5 13.89 -4.03 -26.38
C ALA A 5 12.42 -4.04 -25.93
N ILE A 6 12.21 -3.95 -24.62
CA ILE A 6 10.89 -3.77 -24.01
C ILE A 6 10.43 -2.33 -24.28
N PRO A 7 9.18 -2.08 -24.73
CA PRO A 7 8.72 -0.71 -24.96
C PRO A 7 8.80 0.11 -23.67
N SER A 8 9.27 1.36 -23.71
CA SER A 8 9.37 2.18 -22.50
C SER A 8 8.00 2.69 -22.04
N ASN A 9 7.75 2.70 -20.73
CA ASN A 9 6.57 3.31 -20.13
C ASN A 9 6.98 4.14 -18.89
N PRO A 10 7.49 5.38 -19.12
CA PRO A 10 8.04 6.20 -18.06
C PRO A 10 7.02 6.57 -16.97
N ASP A 11 5.72 6.57 -17.26
CA ASP A 11 4.69 6.86 -16.25
C ASP A 11 4.40 5.68 -15.29
N VAL A 12 4.94 4.49 -15.59
CA VAL A 12 4.77 3.29 -14.75
C VAL A 12 6.08 2.90 -14.07
N SER A 13 7.16 2.78 -14.83
CA SER A 13 8.45 2.32 -14.31
C SER A 13 9.51 3.40 -14.30
N GLY A 14 9.20 4.64 -14.71
CA GLY A 14 10.15 5.73 -14.80
C GLY A 14 10.78 6.12 -13.45
N VAL A 15 11.89 6.84 -13.53
CA VAL A 15 12.74 7.19 -12.38
C VAL A 15 11.95 7.92 -11.30
N GLY A 16 11.06 8.85 -11.65
CA GLY A 16 10.25 9.60 -10.69
C GLY A 16 9.28 8.72 -9.90
N ILE A 17 8.63 7.74 -10.54
CA ILE A 17 7.76 6.77 -9.85
C ILE A 17 8.59 6.00 -8.83
N ARG A 18 9.74 5.45 -9.26
CA ARG A 18 10.61 4.66 -8.38
C ARG A 18 11.14 5.46 -7.19
N VAL A 19 11.65 6.68 -7.44
CA VAL A 19 12.13 7.59 -6.38
C VAL A 19 11.02 7.94 -5.40
N GLY A 20 9.82 8.28 -5.89
CA GLY A 20 8.67 8.61 -5.03
C GLY A 20 8.28 7.43 -4.14
N ILE A 21 8.32 6.21 -4.68
CA ILE A 21 8.06 4.98 -3.93
C ILE A 21 9.14 4.74 -2.89
N TYR A 22 10.42 4.87 -3.24
CA TYR A 22 11.51 4.67 -2.29
C TYR A 22 11.37 5.61 -1.10
N ILE A 23 11.22 6.91 -1.35
CA ILE A 23 11.02 7.90 -0.29
C ILE A 23 9.83 7.50 0.58
N THR A 24 8.67 7.25 -0.03
CA THR A 24 7.43 6.95 0.72
C THR A 24 7.57 5.66 1.54
N SER A 25 8.12 4.58 0.97
CA SER A 25 8.34 3.31 1.67
C SER A 25 9.34 3.46 2.82
N PHE A 26 10.42 4.23 2.65
CA PHE A 26 11.38 4.48 3.72
C PHE A 26 10.78 5.34 4.83
N LEU A 27 10.00 6.38 4.51
CA LEU A 27 9.32 7.18 5.53
C LEU A 27 8.38 6.32 6.39
N VAL A 28 7.53 5.49 5.75
CA VAL A 28 6.64 4.57 6.47
C VAL A 28 7.42 3.55 7.30
N ALA A 29 8.55 3.05 6.79
CA ALA A 29 9.37 2.07 7.49
C ALA A 29 10.11 2.64 8.70
N LEU A 30 10.57 3.89 8.62
CA LEU A 30 11.34 4.56 9.68
C LEU A 30 10.46 5.02 10.85
N VAL A 31 9.20 5.38 10.59
CA VAL A 31 8.32 5.85 11.66
C VAL A 31 7.90 4.68 12.57
N PRO A 32 8.20 4.76 13.88
CA PRO A 32 7.88 3.69 14.82
C PRO A 32 6.38 3.57 15.02
N ASN A 33 5.90 2.33 15.21
CA ASN A 33 4.51 2.09 15.55
C ASN A 33 4.30 2.24 17.07
N LEU A 34 4.39 3.48 17.56
CA LEU A 34 4.19 3.80 18.97
C LEU A 34 2.85 4.51 19.12
N ASP A 35 1.84 3.79 19.60
CA ASP A 35 0.53 4.34 20.00
C ASP A 35 0.61 5.00 21.39
N ASN A 36 1.69 5.73 21.64
CA ASN A 36 1.81 6.49 22.88
C ASN A 36 1.31 7.92 22.61
N PRO A 37 0.26 8.37 23.32
CA PRO A 37 -0.33 9.69 23.13
C PRO A 37 0.67 10.83 23.37
N HIS A 38 1.77 10.60 24.11
CA HIS A 38 2.80 11.60 24.39
C HIS A 38 3.67 11.98 23.19
N TYR A 39 3.81 11.13 22.16
CA TYR A 39 4.80 11.34 21.09
C TYR A 39 4.20 11.56 19.69
N GLY A 40 2.88 11.63 19.54
CA GLY A 40 2.22 11.98 18.27
C GLY A 40 2.46 11.07 17.05
N PHE A 41 3.31 10.04 17.12
CA PHE A 41 3.75 9.22 15.99
C PHE A 41 2.60 8.53 15.24
N SER A 42 1.48 8.23 15.90
CA SER A 42 0.31 7.64 15.28
C SER A 42 -0.29 8.53 14.19
N LYS A 43 -0.31 9.86 14.40
CA LYS A 43 -0.81 10.83 13.41
C LYS A 43 0.14 10.92 12.22
N LEU A 44 1.44 11.06 12.47
CA LEU A 44 2.46 11.08 11.41
C LEU A 44 2.42 9.78 10.58
N ARG A 45 2.39 8.62 11.24
CA ARG A 45 2.31 7.32 10.58
C ARG A 45 1.05 7.20 9.72
N THR A 46 -0.09 7.67 10.22
CA THR A 46 -1.36 7.66 9.47
C THR A 46 -1.27 8.53 8.22
N ALA A 47 -0.70 9.73 8.32
CA ALA A 47 -0.48 10.60 7.16
C ALA A 47 0.45 9.97 6.11
N LEU A 48 1.55 9.35 6.54
CA LEU A 48 2.48 8.64 5.65
C LEU A 48 1.86 7.40 5.00
N LEU A 49 1.08 6.61 5.75
CA LEU A 49 0.33 5.47 5.22
C LEU A 49 -0.75 5.91 4.24
N GLN A 50 -1.40 7.05 4.47
CA GLN A 50 -2.34 7.63 3.51
C GLN A 50 -1.62 8.04 2.22
N ALA A 51 -0.48 8.72 2.31
CA ALA A 51 0.31 9.09 1.13
C ALA A 51 0.76 7.85 0.33
N ALA A 52 1.25 6.82 1.02
CA ALA A 52 1.62 5.54 0.42
C ALA A 52 0.42 4.85 -0.24
N GLY A 53 -0.71 4.79 0.48
CA GLY A 53 -1.95 4.17 0.02
C GLY A 53 -2.53 4.84 -1.21
N LEU A 54 -2.51 6.17 -1.27
CA LEU A 54 -2.97 6.94 -2.44
C LEU A 54 -2.08 6.70 -3.66
N ASN A 55 -0.75 6.64 -3.46
CA ASN A 55 0.18 6.26 -4.54
C ASN A 55 -0.10 4.85 -5.05
N GLY A 56 -0.26 3.87 -4.15
CA GLY A 56 -0.57 2.50 -4.55
C GLY A 56 -1.95 2.36 -5.21
N PHE A 57 -2.95 3.10 -4.72
CA PHE A 57 -4.26 3.16 -5.35
C PHE A 57 -4.19 3.71 -6.78
N ALA A 58 -3.50 4.83 -6.98
CA ALA A 58 -3.30 5.41 -8.31
C ALA A 58 -2.58 4.42 -9.25
N LEU A 59 -1.52 3.76 -8.77
CA LEU A 59 -0.80 2.74 -9.54
C LEU A 59 -1.68 1.54 -9.91
N LEU A 60 -2.52 1.04 -8.99
CA LEU A 60 -3.44 -0.05 -9.28
C LEU A 60 -4.44 0.33 -10.38
N ILE A 61 -5.05 1.50 -10.28
CA ILE A 61 -6.00 1.97 -11.30
C ILE A 61 -5.33 2.14 -12.65
N THR A 62 -4.13 2.75 -12.68
CA THR A 62 -3.33 2.87 -13.91
C THR A 62 -3.02 1.48 -14.49
N ALA A 63 -2.64 0.51 -13.66
CA ALA A 63 -2.35 -0.85 -14.11
C ALA A 63 -3.56 -1.52 -14.76
N VAL A 64 -4.73 -1.43 -14.12
CA VAL A 64 -5.98 -2.02 -14.63
C VAL A 64 -6.39 -1.36 -15.95
N ILE A 65 -6.35 -0.02 -16.02
CA ILE A 65 -6.70 0.72 -17.24
C ILE A 65 -5.74 0.38 -18.38
N GLN A 66 -4.43 0.44 -18.15
CA GLN A 66 -3.44 0.12 -19.18
C GLN A 66 -3.48 -1.36 -19.59
N THR A 67 -3.82 -2.27 -18.67
CA THR A 67 -4.06 -3.68 -18.99
C THR A 67 -5.27 -3.82 -19.92
N ALA A 68 -6.38 -3.15 -19.62
CA ALA A 68 -7.60 -3.19 -20.44
C ALA A 68 -7.40 -2.56 -21.82
N GLN A 69 -6.50 -1.58 -21.94
CA GLN A 69 -6.13 -0.94 -23.21
C GLN A 69 -5.07 -1.72 -23.99
N HIS A 70 -4.63 -2.88 -23.49
CA HIS A 70 -3.51 -3.66 -24.04
C HIS A 70 -2.20 -2.86 -24.15
N GLN A 71 -2.00 -1.83 -23.31
CA GLN A 71 -0.80 -1.00 -23.29
C GLN A 71 0.23 -1.45 -22.25
N LEU A 72 -0.18 -2.29 -21.30
CA LEU A 72 0.69 -2.82 -20.26
C LEU A 72 1.32 -4.15 -20.70
N ASP A 73 2.65 -4.23 -20.67
CA ASP A 73 3.37 -5.49 -20.86
C ASP A 73 3.70 -6.19 -19.52
N LEU A 74 4.20 -7.42 -19.61
CA LEU A 74 4.49 -8.23 -18.43
C LEU A 74 5.60 -7.64 -17.55
N TYR A 75 6.55 -6.93 -18.15
CA TYR A 75 7.66 -6.31 -17.40
C TYR A 75 7.12 -5.18 -16.52
N HIS A 76 6.32 -4.28 -17.08
CA HIS A 76 5.68 -3.21 -16.33
C HIS A 76 4.70 -3.74 -15.29
N ALA A 77 3.93 -4.78 -15.62
CA ALA A 77 3.01 -5.39 -14.68
C ALA A 77 3.73 -5.99 -13.45
N VAL A 78 4.86 -6.69 -13.64
CA VAL A 78 5.65 -7.23 -12.53
C VAL A 78 6.26 -6.11 -11.68
N ILE A 79 6.71 -5.01 -12.29
CA ILE A 79 7.18 -3.83 -11.57
C ILE A 79 6.06 -3.23 -10.71
N ILE A 80 4.86 -3.04 -11.28
CA ILE A 80 3.72 -2.50 -10.52
C ILE A 80 3.36 -3.45 -9.38
N MET A 81 3.28 -4.76 -9.60
CA MET A 81 2.99 -5.71 -8.51
C MET A 81 4.00 -5.62 -7.38
N HIS A 82 5.28 -5.52 -7.73
CA HIS A 82 6.34 -5.33 -6.76
C HIS A 82 6.10 -4.04 -5.98
N GLN A 83 5.90 -2.90 -6.66
CA GLN A 83 5.61 -1.60 -6.05
C GLN A 83 4.38 -1.62 -5.12
N LEU A 84 3.26 -2.18 -5.58
CA LEU A 84 2.02 -2.31 -4.81
C LEU A 84 2.22 -3.17 -3.55
N SER A 85 3.11 -4.16 -3.60
CA SER A 85 3.45 -4.99 -2.43
C SER A 85 4.17 -4.21 -1.32
N PHE A 86 4.84 -3.09 -1.65
CA PHE A 86 5.57 -2.25 -0.67
C PHE A 86 4.80 -0.99 -0.23
N LEU A 87 4.05 -0.37 -1.13
CA LEU A 87 3.24 0.80 -0.80
C LEU A 87 1.95 0.44 -0.07
N GLY A 88 1.38 -0.74 -0.38
CA GLY A 88 0.02 -1.07 -0.04
C GLY A 88 -1.00 -0.31 -0.91
N ILE A 89 -2.27 -0.63 -0.73
CA ILE A 89 -3.38 -0.05 -1.49
C ILE A 89 -4.46 0.28 -0.48
N THR A 90 -4.56 1.55 -0.11
CA THR A 90 -5.48 1.94 0.96
C THR A 90 -5.99 3.36 0.80
N THR A 91 -7.18 3.62 1.33
CA THR A 91 -7.86 4.91 1.35
C THR A 91 -8.08 5.36 2.80
N ILE A 92 -7.02 5.28 3.61
CA ILE A 92 -7.05 5.77 5.00
C ILE A 92 -7.25 7.29 4.98
N SER A 93 -8.03 7.77 5.94
CA SER A 93 -8.28 9.18 6.16
C SER A 93 -7.50 9.64 7.39
N ALA A 94 -6.57 10.58 7.23
CA ALA A 94 -5.79 11.15 8.33
C ALA A 94 -6.56 12.14 9.21
N GLY A 95 -7.79 12.51 8.82
CA GLY A 95 -8.59 13.44 9.61
C GLY A 95 -9.33 12.76 10.76
N ASP A 96 -9.42 13.48 11.87
CA ASP A 96 -10.22 13.12 13.06
C ASP A 96 -11.71 13.37 12.80
N TYR A 97 -12.31 12.61 11.88
CA TYR A 97 -13.76 12.69 11.68
C TYR A 97 -14.50 11.76 12.64
N ARG A 98 -15.73 12.14 13.01
CA ARG A 98 -16.61 11.31 13.85
C ARG A 98 -16.84 9.94 13.19
N ALA A 99 -16.75 8.88 13.98
CA ALA A 99 -17.13 7.55 13.55
C ALA A 99 -18.66 7.50 13.35
N SER A 100 -19.09 7.10 12.16
CA SER A 100 -20.49 6.79 11.88
C SER A 100 -20.56 5.43 11.22
N GLY A 101 -21.65 4.69 11.41
CA GLY A 101 -21.81 3.36 10.81
C GLY A 101 -21.65 3.40 9.28
N ILE A 102 -22.12 4.45 8.63
CA ILE A 102 -21.97 4.66 7.18
C ILE A 102 -20.49 4.84 6.80
N ARG A 103 -19.73 5.62 7.57
CA ARG A 103 -18.30 5.84 7.30
C ARG A 103 -17.48 4.57 7.49
N VAL A 104 -17.76 3.81 8.55
CA VAL A 104 -17.12 2.52 8.80
C VAL A 104 -17.43 1.54 7.68
N ALA A 105 -18.70 1.41 7.28
CA ALA A 105 -19.11 0.58 6.17
C ALA A 105 -18.43 1.00 4.85
N PHE A 106 -18.39 2.30 4.55
CA PHE A 106 -17.72 2.82 3.36
C PHE A 106 -16.23 2.46 3.33
N TYR A 107 -15.52 2.67 4.45
CA TYR A 107 -14.11 2.30 4.56
C TYR A 107 -13.87 0.81 4.27
N PHE A 108 -14.66 -0.09 4.88
CA PHE A 108 -14.53 -1.52 4.64
C PHE A 108 -14.87 -1.91 3.21
N ILE A 109 -15.94 -1.34 2.63
CA ILE A 109 -16.32 -1.60 1.24
C ILE A 109 -15.21 -1.15 0.29
N THR A 110 -14.65 0.05 0.48
CA THR A 110 -13.56 0.55 -0.35
C THR A 110 -12.30 -0.30 -0.20
N MET A 111 -11.86 -0.60 1.02
CA MET A 111 -10.69 -1.44 1.27
C MET A 111 -10.85 -2.83 0.65
N TRP A 112 -12.02 -3.44 0.82
CA TRP A 112 -12.35 -4.74 0.22
C TRP A 112 -12.35 -4.68 -1.31
N ALA A 113 -13.02 -3.70 -1.91
CA ALA A 113 -13.11 -3.55 -3.35
C ALA A 113 -11.73 -3.35 -3.99
N LEU A 114 -10.87 -2.55 -3.35
CA LEU A 114 -9.48 -2.35 -3.81
C LEU A 114 -8.64 -3.62 -3.66
N GLY A 115 -8.76 -4.33 -2.54
CA GLY A 115 -8.09 -5.61 -2.34
C GLY A 115 -8.54 -6.66 -3.37
N ALA A 116 -9.84 -6.78 -3.60
CA ALA A 116 -10.41 -7.69 -4.60
C ALA A 116 -9.95 -7.34 -6.01
N LEU A 117 -9.92 -6.05 -6.37
CA LEU A 117 -9.43 -5.57 -7.66
C LEU A 117 -7.95 -5.91 -7.86
N PHE A 118 -7.11 -5.65 -6.86
CA PHE A 118 -5.69 -5.99 -6.90
C PHE A 118 -5.46 -7.48 -7.09
N VAL A 119 -6.16 -8.32 -6.31
CA VAL A 119 -6.00 -9.78 -6.40
C VAL A 119 -6.52 -10.33 -7.72
N ALA A 120 -7.65 -9.82 -8.22
CA ALA A 120 -8.16 -10.20 -9.54
C ALA A 120 -7.17 -9.84 -10.65
N TRP A 121 -6.63 -8.62 -10.62
CA TRP A 121 -5.60 -8.17 -11.56
C TRP A 121 -4.31 -9.01 -11.43
N TRP A 122 -3.84 -9.27 -10.22
CA TRP A 122 -2.70 -10.15 -9.93
C TRP A 122 -2.87 -11.52 -10.59
N LEU A 123 -3.98 -12.18 -10.30
CA LEU A 123 -4.29 -13.51 -10.85
C LEU A 123 -4.35 -13.48 -12.37
N TYR A 124 -4.99 -12.47 -12.95
CA TYR A 124 -5.08 -12.30 -14.39
C TYR A 124 -3.70 -12.25 -15.05
N VAL A 125 -2.80 -11.38 -14.58
CA VAL A 125 -1.44 -11.25 -15.14
C VAL A 125 -0.66 -12.56 -15.00
N TRP A 126 -0.68 -13.21 -13.83
CA TRP A 126 0.10 -14.43 -13.63
C TRP A 126 -0.45 -15.62 -14.42
N ILE A 127 -1.78 -15.78 -14.52
CA ILE A 127 -2.39 -16.82 -15.35
C ILE A 127 -2.00 -16.63 -16.82
N THR A 128 -2.04 -15.38 -17.29
CA THR A 128 -1.75 -15.03 -18.69
C THR A 128 -0.29 -14.68 -18.95
N ALA A 129 0.62 -14.83 -17.99
CA ALA A 129 2.00 -14.35 -18.09
C ALA A 129 2.75 -14.73 -19.39
N PRO A 130 2.61 -15.93 -19.99
CA PRO A 130 3.28 -16.24 -21.26
C PRO A 130 2.84 -15.36 -22.45
N THR A 131 1.60 -14.85 -22.43
CA THR A 131 0.99 -14.08 -23.53
C THR A 131 0.64 -12.65 -23.14
N PHE A 132 0.75 -12.29 -21.85
CA PHE A 132 0.40 -10.98 -21.33
C PHE A 132 1.20 -9.87 -22.01
N GLY A 133 0.51 -8.96 -22.71
CA GLY A 133 1.11 -7.83 -23.41
C GLY A 133 2.09 -8.20 -24.53
N ALA A 134 2.06 -9.44 -25.04
CA ALA A 134 2.96 -9.88 -26.10
C ALA A 134 2.80 -9.10 -27.42
N SER A 135 1.66 -8.43 -27.62
CA SER A 135 1.41 -7.54 -28.75
C SER A 135 2.23 -6.26 -28.75
N ASN A 136 2.81 -5.89 -27.60
CA ASN A 136 3.45 -4.57 -27.43
C ASN A 136 4.92 -4.57 -27.83
N PHE A 137 5.49 -5.75 -28.09
CA PHE A 137 6.85 -5.84 -28.62
C PHE A 137 6.88 -5.41 -30.08
N SER A 138 7.77 -4.48 -30.41
CA SER A 138 8.01 -4.03 -31.78
C SER A 138 8.62 -5.12 -32.67
N ASN A 139 9.32 -6.08 -32.07
CA ASN A 139 9.96 -7.19 -32.76
C ASN A 139 9.19 -8.50 -32.48
N PRO A 140 8.64 -9.18 -33.51
CA PRO A 140 7.88 -10.42 -33.34
C PRO A 140 8.71 -11.61 -32.82
N SER A 141 10.04 -11.51 -32.82
CA SER A 141 10.92 -12.52 -32.19
C SER A 141 11.08 -12.32 -30.68
N CYS A 142 10.61 -11.20 -30.14
CA CYS A 142 10.56 -10.97 -28.69
C CYS A 142 9.44 -11.76 -28.04
N SER A 143 9.75 -12.34 -26.88
CA SER A 143 8.76 -13.01 -26.05
C SER A 143 8.95 -12.66 -24.59
N ASN A 144 7.90 -12.89 -23.79
CA ASN A 144 7.91 -12.74 -22.34
C ASN A 144 8.94 -13.64 -21.64
N HIS A 145 9.57 -14.59 -22.35
CA HIS A 145 10.68 -15.39 -21.81
C HIS A 145 12.00 -14.60 -21.69
N SER A 146 12.14 -13.47 -22.38
CA SER A 146 13.31 -12.59 -22.30
C SER A 146 13.34 -11.73 -21.04
N ILE A 147 12.17 -11.49 -20.44
CA ILE A 147 12.02 -10.67 -19.24
C ILE A 147 12.67 -11.36 -18.04
N LYS A 148 13.49 -10.60 -17.31
CA LYS A 148 14.19 -11.05 -16.11
C LYS A 148 13.58 -10.38 -14.89
N TYR A 149 13.01 -11.17 -13.99
CA TYR A 149 12.58 -10.71 -12.67
C TYR A 149 13.60 -11.14 -11.62
N VAL A 150 14.00 -10.22 -10.75
CA VAL A 150 15.03 -10.50 -9.75
C VAL A 150 14.37 -10.85 -8.42
N LEU A 151 14.45 -12.13 -8.06
CA LEU A 151 13.97 -12.64 -6.78
C LEU A 151 15.17 -13.16 -6.00
N MET A 152 15.36 -12.68 -4.76
CA MET A 152 16.50 -13.07 -3.91
C MET A 152 17.85 -12.91 -4.66
N PHE A 153 18.05 -11.79 -5.34
CA PHE A 153 19.23 -11.47 -6.17
C PHE A 153 19.44 -12.34 -7.42
N VAL A 154 18.64 -13.40 -7.62
CA VAL A 154 18.73 -14.34 -8.75
C VAL A 154 17.78 -13.92 -9.87
N ASN A 155 18.22 -14.09 -11.12
CA ASN A 155 17.37 -13.89 -12.29
C ASN A 155 16.41 -15.05 -12.45
N VAL A 156 15.11 -14.76 -12.34
CA VAL A 156 14.04 -15.70 -12.59
C VAL A 156 13.19 -15.18 -13.74
N ARG A 157 12.67 -16.08 -14.58
CA ARG A 157 11.73 -15.71 -15.63
C ARG A 157 10.33 -15.66 -15.03
N PRO A 158 9.56 -14.56 -15.18
CA PRO A 158 8.15 -14.53 -14.75
C PRO A 158 7.31 -15.65 -15.39
N THR A 159 7.70 -16.08 -16.59
CA THR A 159 7.08 -17.18 -17.33
C THR A 159 7.49 -18.58 -16.86
N ALA A 160 8.41 -18.70 -15.89
CA ALA A 160 8.79 -19.99 -15.34
C ALA A 160 7.58 -20.66 -14.66
N ALA A 161 7.32 -21.93 -15.02
CA ALA A 161 6.12 -22.64 -14.56
C ALA A 161 6.01 -22.67 -13.02
N TRP A 162 7.10 -22.92 -12.31
CA TRP A 162 7.11 -22.98 -10.84
C TRP A 162 6.76 -21.63 -10.21
N LEU A 163 7.34 -20.53 -10.71
CA LEU A 163 7.11 -19.19 -10.17
C LEU A 163 5.68 -18.75 -10.45
N ARG A 164 5.20 -19.00 -11.67
CA ARG A 164 3.84 -18.68 -12.09
C ARG A 164 2.81 -19.39 -11.21
N TRP A 165 2.94 -20.70 -11.05
CA TRP A 165 1.98 -21.47 -10.24
C TRP A 165 2.08 -21.13 -8.75
N LEU A 166 3.28 -20.82 -8.24
CA LEU A 166 3.45 -20.30 -6.89
C LEU A 166 2.70 -18.96 -6.72
N ALA A 167 2.86 -18.02 -7.66
CA ALA A 167 2.19 -16.73 -7.61
C ALA A 167 0.66 -16.83 -7.77
N VAL A 168 0.17 -17.76 -8.60
CA VAL A 168 -1.27 -18.06 -8.74
C VAL A 168 -1.82 -18.72 -7.48
N ALA A 169 -1.09 -19.64 -6.86
CA ALA A 169 -1.49 -20.28 -5.61
C ALA A 169 -1.56 -19.25 -4.47
N ALA A 170 -0.52 -18.41 -4.33
CA ALA A 170 -0.50 -17.32 -3.36
C ALA A 170 -1.65 -16.34 -3.59
N GLY A 171 -1.85 -15.89 -4.85
CA GLY A 171 -2.96 -15.00 -5.21
C GLY A 171 -4.33 -15.62 -4.93
N SER A 172 -4.50 -16.92 -5.17
CA SER A 172 -5.76 -17.64 -4.88
C SER A 172 -6.05 -17.73 -3.39
N ILE A 173 -5.02 -17.97 -2.57
CA ILE A 173 -5.16 -17.95 -1.10
C ILE A 173 -5.58 -16.56 -0.63
N VAL A 174 -4.91 -15.51 -1.11
CA VAL A 174 -5.28 -14.12 -0.79
C VAL A 174 -6.70 -13.81 -1.27
N ALA A 175 -7.10 -14.28 -2.45
CA ALA A 175 -8.45 -14.09 -2.98
C ALA A 175 -9.51 -14.69 -2.05
N LEU A 176 -9.28 -15.91 -1.55
CA LEU A 176 -10.17 -16.55 -0.59
C LEU A 176 -10.27 -15.70 0.68
N VAL A 177 -9.14 -15.29 1.26
CA VAL A 177 -9.13 -14.43 2.45
C VAL A 177 -9.90 -13.14 2.21
N THR A 178 -9.65 -12.45 1.09
CA THR A 178 -10.35 -11.21 0.71
C THR A 178 -11.85 -11.43 0.59
N LEU A 179 -12.31 -12.56 0.05
CA LEU A 179 -13.75 -12.88 -0.05
C LEU A 179 -14.40 -13.15 1.32
N PHE A 180 -13.65 -13.65 2.31
CA PHE A 180 -14.18 -13.91 3.66
C PHE A 180 -14.27 -12.67 4.54
N VAL A 181 -13.46 -11.62 4.30
CA VAL A 181 -13.43 -10.41 5.14
C VAL A 181 -14.81 -9.73 5.28
N PRO A 182 -15.60 -9.49 4.22
CA PRO A 182 -16.92 -8.87 4.37
C PRO A 182 -17.88 -9.69 5.21
N VAL A 183 -17.80 -11.02 5.14
CA VAL A 183 -18.64 -11.92 5.94
C VAL A 183 -18.29 -11.80 7.41
N MET A 184 -16.99 -11.75 7.74
CA MET A 184 -16.53 -11.55 9.13
C MET A 184 -16.92 -10.18 9.67
N VAL A 185 -16.74 -9.12 8.88
CA VAL A 185 -17.13 -7.74 9.27
C VAL A 185 -18.65 -7.66 9.46
N TRP A 186 -19.43 -8.27 8.57
CA TRP A 186 -20.88 -8.32 8.70
C TRP A 186 -21.32 -9.05 9.96
N ALA A 187 -20.74 -10.23 10.24
CA ALA A 187 -21.04 -11.00 11.44
C ALA A 187 -20.73 -10.19 12.71
N PHE A 188 -19.57 -9.51 12.75
CA PHE A 188 -19.17 -8.66 13.86
C PHE A 188 -20.13 -7.47 14.07
N ILE A 189 -20.55 -6.79 13.00
CA ILE A 189 -21.51 -5.67 13.08
C ILE A 189 -22.87 -6.15 13.60
N VAL A 190 -23.31 -7.35 13.19
CA VAL A 190 -24.58 -7.94 13.66
C VAL A 190 -24.49 -8.26 15.15
N GLU A 191 -23.38 -8.86 15.60
CA GLU A 191 -23.14 -9.21 16.99
C GLU A 191 -23.11 -7.96 17.90
N GLU A 192 -22.38 -6.91 17.51
CA GLU A 192 -22.32 -5.65 18.28
C GLU A 192 -23.68 -4.96 18.39
N ARG A 193 -24.49 -5.01 17.31
CA ARG A 193 -25.86 -4.50 17.32
C ARG A 193 -26.75 -5.29 18.27
N GLN A 194 -26.57 -6.60 18.32
CA GLN A 194 -27.36 -7.47 19.18
C GLN A 194 -27.01 -7.24 20.66
N GLU A 195 -25.72 -7.19 21.00
CA GLU A 195 -25.28 -6.89 22.37
C GLU A 195 -25.76 -5.50 22.83
N SER A 196 -25.69 -4.49 21.96
CA SER A 196 -26.17 -3.15 22.28
C SER A 196 -27.68 -3.12 22.54
N ALA A 197 -28.48 -3.84 21.74
CA ALA A 197 -29.93 -3.93 21.90
C ALA A 197 -30.32 -4.67 23.19
N ASP A 198 -29.61 -5.76 23.53
CA ASP A 198 -29.84 -6.53 24.75
C ASP A 198 -29.50 -5.69 26.00
N LEU A 199 -28.42 -4.90 25.95
CA LEU A 199 -27.99 -4.04 27.04
C LEU A 199 -28.95 -2.85 27.27
N GLU A 200 -29.44 -2.23 26.19
CA GLU A 200 -30.48 -1.17 26.25
C GLU A 200 -31.80 -1.72 26.80
N GLY A 201 -32.19 -2.93 26.39
CA GLY A 201 -33.36 -3.63 26.91
C GLY A 201 -33.25 -3.99 28.39
N ALA A 202 -32.07 -4.40 28.85
CA ALA A 202 -31.82 -4.78 30.24
C ALA A 202 -31.71 -3.57 31.20
N MET A 203 -31.16 -2.44 30.74
CA MET A 203 -30.94 -1.27 31.59
C MET A 203 -32.08 -0.25 31.57
N GLY A 204 -32.99 -0.29 30.59
CA GLY A 204 -34.07 0.71 30.46
C GLY A 204 -33.57 2.14 30.25
N ILE A 205 -32.28 2.31 29.92
CA ILE A 205 -31.63 3.60 29.71
C ILE A 205 -31.68 3.92 28.21
N THR A 206 -32.58 4.82 27.82
CA THR A 206 -32.68 5.40 26.47
C THR A 206 -31.66 6.54 26.25
N GLY A 207 -30.44 6.36 26.75
CA GLY A 207 -29.41 7.39 26.81
C GLY A 207 -28.33 7.19 25.76
N GLY A 208 -28.36 8.01 24.70
CA GLY A 208 -27.37 8.05 23.62
C GLY A 208 -25.97 8.46 24.06
N GLY A 209 -25.28 7.55 24.75
CA GLY A 209 -23.86 7.69 25.06
C GLY A 209 -23.02 7.49 23.82
N ASN A 210 -22.43 8.58 23.31
CA ASN A 210 -21.44 8.56 22.23
C ASN A 210 -20.19 7.76 22.66
N LYS A 211 -20.19 6.45 22.45
CA LYS A 211 -18.96 5.67 22.48
C LYS A 211 -18.14 6.06 21.25
N HIS A 212 -16.99 6.69 21.47
CA HIS A 212 -15.99 6.94 20.43
C HIS A 212 -15.41 5.61 19.98
N ILE A 213 -16.05 4.97 19.00
CA ILE A 213 -15.56 3.70 18.48
C ILE A 213 -14.30 3.97 17.64
N THR A 214 -13.14 3.63 18.20
CA THR A 214 -11.83 3.77 17.54
C THR A 214 -11.51 2.56 16.65
N PHE A 215 -12.47 2.09 15.84
CA PHE A 215 -12.32 0.88 15.01
C PHE A 215 -11.19 0.96 13.98
N ALA A 216 -10.92 2.17 13.46
CA ALA A 216 -9.88 2.36 12.45
C ALA A 216 -8.47 2.04 12.99
N ASN A 217 -8.23 2.27 14.29
CA ASN A 217 -6.93 1.99 14.91
C ASN A 217 -6.78 0.49 15.23
N ALA A 218 -7.86 -0.20 15.58
CA ALA A 218 -7.83 -1.64 15.86
C ALA A 218 -7.57 -2.49 14.60
N ALA A 219 -8.11 -2.09 13.44
CA ALA A 219 -7.85 -2.79 12.18
C ALA A 219 -6.42 -2.58 11.63
N LEU A 220 -5.72 -1.53 12.11
CA LEU A 220 -4.34 -1.19 11.74
C LEU A 220 -3.33 -1.46 12.87
N SER A 221 -3.79 -1.93 14.04
CA SER A 221 -2.94 -2.26 15.16
C SER A 221 -2.21 -3.57 14.84
N GLU A 222 -1.02 -3.45 14.27
CA GLU A 222 -0.09 -4.57 14.23
C GLU A 222 0.17 -5.07 15.66
N PRO A 223 0.37 -6.38 15.84
CA PRO A 223 0.60 -6.97 17.15
C PRO A 223 1.85 -6.37 17.82
N GLY A 224 1.63 -5.45 18.77
CA GLY A 224 2.57 -4.94 19.77
C GLY A 224 3.86 -4.25 19.24
N PRO A 225 4.33 -3.17 19.86
CA PRO A 225 5.61 -2.55 19.52
C PRO A 225 6.78 -3.42 19.99
N SER A 226 7.12 -4.47 19.23
CA SER A 226 8.47 -5.01 19.34
C SER A 226 9.41 -4.04 18.60
N SER A 227 10.48 -3.57 19.25
CA SER A 227 11.50 -2.71 18.63
C SER A 227 12.14 -3.34 17.38
N GLY A 228 12.01 -4.67 17.22
CA GLY A 228 12.36 -5.37 15.99
C GLY A 228 11.52 -4.93 14.76
N SER A 229 10.33 -4.38 14.95
CA SER A 229 9.42 -4.05 13.83
C SER A 229 9.96 -2.94 12.92
N VAL A 230 10.63 -1.92 13.45
CA VAL A 230 11.24 -0.84 12.63
C VAL A 230 12.38 -1.41 11.79
N ILE A 231 13.29 -2.15 12.42
CA ILE A 231 14.46 -2.75 11.74
C ILE A 231 13.98 -3.66 10.61
N TRP A 232 13.01 -4.53 10.86
CA TRP A 232 12.46 -5.42 9.83
C TRP A 232 11.78 -4.65 8.69
N ARG A 233 11.01 -3.59 8.98
CA ARG A 233 10.39 -2.75 7.95
C ARG A 233 11.43 -2.04 7.08
N VAL A 234 12.49 -1.51 7.68
CA VAL A 234 13.59 -0.86 6.95
C VAL A 234 14.34 -1.86 6.08
N LEU A 235 14.69 -3.04 6.62
CA LEU A 235 15.32 -4.11 5.84
C LEU A 235 14.43 -4.57 4.68
N PHE A 236 13.11 -4.67 4.90
CA PHE A 236 12.14 -5.00 3.86
C PHE A 236 12.09 -3.92 2.77
N ALA A 237 12.08 -2.63 3.14
CA ALA A 237 12.13 -1.51 2.20
C ALA A 237 13.43 -1.48 1.38
N ILE A 238 14.58 -1.76 2.00
CA ILE A 238 15.88 -1.90 1.31
C ILE A 238 15.82 -3.05 0.32
N TYR A 239 15.37 -4.23 0.76
CA TYR A 239 15.23 -5.41 -0.08
C TYR A 239 14.33 -5.11 -1.30
N GLY A 240 13.16 -4.51 -1.07
CA GLY A 240 12.24 -4.12 -2.13
C GLY A 240 12.86 -3.18 -3.15
N THR A 241 13.52 -2.12 -2.68
CA THR A 241 14.20 -1.13 -3.52
C THR A 241 15.29 -1.77 -4.36
N VAL A 242 16.15 -2.60 -3.73
CA VAL A 242 17.28 -3.25 -4.42
C VAL A 242 16.79 -4.27 -5.44
N MET A 243 15.79 -5.10 -5.12
CA MET A 243 15.22 -6.07 -6.06
C MET A 243 14.56 -5.38 -7.26
N LEU A 244 13.88 -4.25 -7.02
CA LEU A 244 13.25 -3.47 -8.10
C LEU A 244 14.30 -2.88 -9.03
N GLU A 245 15.34 -2.22 -8.50
CA GLU A 245 16.42 -1.64 -9.31
C GLU A 245 17.21 -2.71 -10.08
N LEU A 246 17.47 -3.87 -9.47
CA LEU A 246 18.10 -4.98 -10.16
C LEU A 246 17.20 -5.52 -11.29
N THR A 247 15.89 -5.56 -11.09
CA THR A 247 14.94 -5.94 -12.14
C THR A 247 14.99 -4.95 -13.30
N VAL A 248 14.92 -3.65 -13.04
CA VAL A 248 15.02 -2.62 -14.09
C VAL A 248 16.34 -2.70 -14.84
N ARG A 249 17.48 -2.75 -14.12
CA ARG A 249 18.82 -2.74 -14.73
C ARG A 249 19.17 -3.99 -15.54
N ARG A 250 18.51 -5.12 -15.31
CA ARG A 250 18.81 -6.40 -15.98
C ARG A 250 17.99 -6.64 -17.24
N ASN A 251 16.98 -5.81 -17.50
CA ASN A 251 16.17 -5.82 -18.70
C ASN A 251 16.62 -4.71 -19.66
N ASP A 252 16.52 -4.98 -20.96
CA ASP A 252 16.77 -3.99 -21.99
C ASP A 252 15.46 -3.27 -22.30
N VAL A 253 15.31 -2.06 -21.75
CA VAL A 253 14.14 -1.21 -21.96
C VAL A 253 14.48 -0.18 -23.02
N GLY A 254 13.56 0.01 -23.96
CA GLY A 254 13.72 0.90 -25.09
C GLY A 254 13.99 2.35 -24.70
N PRO A 255 14.45 3.17 -25.66
CA PRO A 255 14.70 4.59 -25.43
C PRO A 255 13.40 5.29 -24.99
N GLY A 256 13.50 6.16 -23.98
CA GLY A 256 12.36 6.91 -23.44
C GLY A 256 12.02 6.58 -21.98
N GLU A 257 12.57 5.51 -21.42
CA GLU A 257 12.32 5.10 -20.03
C GLU A 257 12.77 6.15 -18.98
N GLY A 258 13.77 6.95 -19.33
CA GLY A 258 14.27 8.06 -18.50
C GLY A 258 13.53 9.38 -18.71
N ALA A 259 12.58 9.47 -19.63
CA ALA A 259 11.83 10.70 -19.85
C ALA A 259 10.90 10.98 -18.67
N TRP A 260 10.71 12.25 -18.30
CA TRP A 260 9.79 12.65 -17.24
C TRP A 260 8.37 12.79 -17.79
N GLY A 261 7.46 11.99 -17.25
CA GLY A 261 6.02 12.06 -17.54
C GLY A 261 5.21 12.63 -16.38
N PHE A 262 3.91 12.83 -16.60
CA PHE A 262 3.01 13.37 -15.60
C PHE A 262 2.92 12.48 -14.36
N GLY A 263 2.86 11.15 -14.54
CA GLY A 263 2.75 10.20 -13.43
C GLY A 263 3.95 10.27 -12.50
N GLN A 264 5.15 10.43 -13.07
CA GLN A 264 6.40 10.60 -12.32
C GLN A 264 6.41 11.87 -11.47
N ILE A 265 5.95 12.99 -12.03
CA ILE A 265 5.90 14.27 -11.31
C ILE A 265 4.93 14.16 -10.12
N VAL A 266 3.75 13.58 -10.34
CA VAL A 266 2.75 13.38 -9.29
C VAL A 266 3.28 12.49 -8.17
N ALA A 267 3.95 11.38 -8.49
CA ALA A 267 4.53 10.49 -7.49
C ALA A 267 5.58 11.18 -6.62
N VAL A 268 6.43 12.03 -7.22
CA VAL A 268 7.41 12.84 -6.49
C VAL A 268 6.72 13.88 -5.60
N ILE A 269 5.68 14.56 -6.09
CA ILE A 269 4.91 15.53 -5.29
C ILE A 269 4.29 14.86 -4.06
N ILE A 270 3.70 13.67 -4.22
CA ILE A 270 3.10 12.93 -3.09
C ILE A 270 4.19 12.53 -2.08
N ALA A 271 5.37 12.11 -2.55
CA ALA A 271 6.51 11.81 -1.67
C ALA A 271 7.02 13.05 -0.93
N VAL A 272 7.08 14.20 -1.60
CA VAL A 272 7.40 15.50 -0.98
C VAL A 272 6.36 15.88 0.07
N GLY A 273 5.08 15.61 -0.17
CA GLY A 273 4.02 15.76 0.83
C GLY A 273 4.31 14.96 2.11
N GLY A 274 4.69 13.68 1.97
CA GLY A 274 5.10 12.85 3.10
C GLY A 274 6.34 13.38 3.83
N LEU A 275 7.33 13.89 3.10
CA LEU A 275 8.50 14.55 3.71
C LEU A 275 8.10 15.82 4.47
N ASN A 276 7.18 16.60 3.93
CA ASN A 276 6.67 17.80 4.59
C ASN A 276 5.97 17.45 5.91
N GLU A 277 5.17 16.38 5.97
CA GLU A 277 4.57 15.90 7.23
C GLU A 277 5.63 15.55 8.28
N VAL A 278 6.72 14.88 7.87
CA VAL A 278 7.83 14.55 8.77
C VAL A 278 8.54 15.81 9.26
N LEU A 279 8.80 16.77 8.38
CA LEU A 279 9.41 18.05 8.76
C LEU A 279 8.51 18.82 9.72
N GLN A 280 7.20 18.91 9.45
CA GLN A 280 6.25 19.58 10.32
C GLN A 280 6.11 18.88 11.66
N PHE A 281 6.20 17.56 11.72
CA PHE A 281 6.23 16.82 12.97
C PHE A 281 7.44 17.25 13.82
N PHE A 282 8.65 17.24 13.25
CA PHE A 282 9.86 17.64 13.99
C PHE A 282 9.96 19.14 14.30
N LEU A 283 9.37 20.01 13.48
CA LEU A 283 9.38 21.46 13.70
C LEU A 283 8.21 21.94 14.58
N GLY A 284 7.09 21.22 14.55
CA GLY A 284 5.85 21.56 15.24
C GLY A 284 5.74 20.97 16.65
N GLU A 285 6.46 19.89 16.95
CA GLU A 285 6.72 19.50 18.33
C GLU A 285 7.73 20.46 18.96
N GLU A 286 7.23 21.63 19.37
CA GLU A 286 7.72 22.25 20.58
C GLU A 286 7.51 21.19 21.67
N TRP A 287 8.58 20.46 22.00
CA TRP A 287 8.62 19.51 23.11
C TRP A 287 8.24 20.27 24.37
N ARG A 288 6.93 20.44 24.61
CA ARG A 288 6.39 20.73 25.92
C ARG A 288 6.70 19.49 26.73
N PHE A 289 7.92 19.45 27.26
CA PHE A 289 8.13 18.99 28.60
C PHE A 289 7.22 19.88 29.46
N GLU A 290 5.93 19.56 29.52
CA GLU A 290 5.11 19.96 30.66
C GLU A 290 5.89 19.39 31.83
N SER A 291 6.58 20.30 32.51
CA SER A 291 7.27 19.94 33.73
C SER A 291 6.18 19.41 34.67
N PRO A 292 6.46 18.38 35.49
CA PRO A 292 5.51 17.92 36.49
C PRO A 292 4.96 19.04 37.40
N GLU A 293 5.64 20.20 37.43
CA GLU A 293 5.24 21.39 38.18
C GLU A 293 3.97 22.07 37.62
N ASP A 294 3.64 21.88 36.33
CA ASP A 294 2.45 22.48 35.72
C ASP A 294 1.16 21.71 36.05
N GLU A 295 1.25 20.42 36.43
CA GLU A 295 0.14 19.63 36.95
C GLU A 295 -0.20 20.02 38.41
N GLU A 296 0.80 20.40 39.21
CA GLU A 296 0.60 20.83 40.60
C GLU A 296 -0.07 22.21 40.68
N LEU A 297 0.17 23.09 39.70
CA LEU A 297 -0.48 24.41 39.61
C LEU A 297 -1.94 24.36 39.12
N LEU A 298 -2.33 23.33 38.35
CA LEU A 298 -3.71 23.18 37.86
C LEU A 298 -4.61 22.34 38.78
N GLY A 299 -4.04 21.62 39.75
CA GLY A 299 -4.79 20.89 40.79
C GLY A 299 -5.19 21.71 42.02
N MET A 300 -4.84 23.02 42.07
CA MET A 300 -5.08 23.88 43.24
C MET A 300 -6.18 24.95 43.05
N CYS A 301 -7.01 24.87 42.00
CA CYS A 301 -8.14 25.79 41.77
C CYS A 301 -9.50 25.09 41.89
#